data_AF-A0A6G0ULN1-F1
#
_entry.id   AF-A0A6G0ULN1-F1
#
_cell.length_a   1.000
_cell.length_b   1.000
_cell.length_c   1.000
_cell.angle_alpha   90.00
_cell.angle_beta   90.00
_cell.angle_gamma   90.00
#
_symmetry.space_group_name_H-M   'P 1'
#
loop_
_entity.id
_entity.type
_entity.pdbx_description
1 polymer ?
#
loop_
_entity_poly.entity_id
_entity_poly.type
_entity_poly.pdbx_seq_one_letter_code
_entity_poly.pdbx_strand_id
1 'polypeptide(L)'
;MASEDVKEPDKNSESSPAAHLATAKKVLKRLRAELKDAAPEDLDDSDVVNLRRKFIHECERAMVAEELRRDVYGYLWRDAFYSTLFIYRGAWKLHNGLNSKQKEELRSFVSKAVRYLLKLRKTHRDLAYFIFLNVGDMYRYCFDVLREEEHIKNALKFYGQALAVKPGDGHPFNQLGILYREQNPWKAASMFLRSSIVSSPYDKAEENFLLLRATGFMENLKQNTWEYVYGMFDHFNRITIDELKSTWMETLRQELDNDKPDLKKVLDSFSIVLLGSILAVHGDHGNDKTRYLIHSICEDIKFLVKEFSDRYESDEEKESDNEKTEEQEGTDLILPLLAIVIDWFTQIEKRLKEKKLSVGLRMVDLQTVLQLILDYINRYVDELSPFLGEKTTSDVVWYLKSPGTALPESFFYELLPKLMESAESWSLFPIYFDRYYKLLGKNQDLKAMKDMARIRLEVTENDEKLEMPKYTLFEPDAIKSKLHIIRAVVTSRQIRVFISKETIRRFDSLKSKDPDARSAVRFLEDSMKSNEIELISLDETRSSVLAKSFLSSVEGDDEFLIVTSGNSPRKRLASTDSHKIYLEGVDKFFERFSITQRKGPV
;
A
#
# COMPACT_ATOMS: atom_id res chain seq x y z
N MET A 1 14.03 58.26 63.70
CA MET A 1 14.77 56.99 63.75
C MET A 1 13.77 55.86 63.63
N ALA A 2 13.65 55.30 62.41
CA ALA A 2 13.17 53.94 62.10
C ALA A 2 12.95 53.92 60.58
N SER A 3 13.96 53.41 59.88
CA SER A 3 13.88 52.94 58.50
C SER A 3 13.08 51.64 58.49
N GLU A 4 11.89 51.64 57.91
CA GLU A 4 11.22 50.39 57.53
C GLU A 4 11.61 50.05 56.10
N ASP A 5 12.52 49.08 56.00
CA ASP A 5 12.92 48.41 54.78
C ASP A 5 11.69 47.87 54.03
N VAL A 6 11.43 48.45 52.86
CA VAL A 6 10.63 47.81 51.82
C VAL A 6 11.43 46.61 51.33
N LYS A 7 11.11 45.42 51.85
CA LYS A 7 11.61 44.17 51.28
C LYS A 7 11.11 44.06 49.84
N GLU A 8 12.03 44.18 48.89
CA GLU A 8 11.82 43.73 47.52
C GLU A 8 11.28 42.28 47.52
N PRO A 9 10.33 41.94 46.63
CA PRO A 9 9.87 40.57 46.51
C PRO A 9 11.04 39.68 46.09
N ASP A 10 11.28 38.67 46.91
CA ASP A 10 12.34 37.67 46.80
C ASP A 10 12.27 36.99 45.41
N LYS A 11 13.14 37.40 44.48
CA LYS A 11 13.25 36.86 43.10
C LYS A 11 13.86 35.46 43.03
N ASN A 12 13.95 34.73 44.15
CA ASN A 12 14.72 33.49 44.28
C ASN A 12 13.91 32.21 44.64
N SER A 13 12.60 32.14 44.39
CA SER A 13 11.82 30.92 44.68
C SER A 13 11.15 30.22 43.49
N GLU A 14 11.53 30.52 42.24
CA GLU A 14 11.12 29.68 41.11
C GLU A 14 12.03 28.46 41.03
N SER A 15 11.65 27.41 41.78
CA SER A 15 12.27 26.09 41.65
C SER A 15 12.29 25.63 40.20
N SER A 16 13.41 25.05 39.75
CA SER A 16 13.59 24.67 38.35
C SER A 16 12.57 23.62 37.88
N PRO A 17 12.24 23.52 36.58
CA PRO A 17 11.37 22.48 36.03
C PRO A 17 11.80 21.05 36.43
N ALA A 18 13.11 20.81 36.57
CA ALA A 18 13.65 19.54 37.05
C ALA A 18 13.31 19.27 38.53
N ALA A 19 13.32 20.29 39.38
CA ALA A 19 12.90 20.18 40.79
C ALA A 19 11.39 19.89 40.90
N HIS A 20 10.58 20.48 40.03
CA HIS A 20 9.15 20.13 39.90
C HIS A 20 8.94 18.68 39.48
N LEU A 21 9.71 18.20 38.49
CA LEU A 21 9.65 16.80 38.09
C LEU A 21 10.04 15.84 39.23
N ALA A 22 11.09 16.17 40.00
CA ALA A 22 11.48 15.37 41.15
C ALA A 22 10.37 15.32 42.22
N THR A 23 9.73 16.46 42.48
CA THR A 23 8.59 16.57 43.41
C THR A 23 7.39 15.78 42.89
N ALA A 24 7.05 15.91 41.60
CA ALA A 24 5.99 15.14 40.96
C ALA A 24 6.22 13.63 41.10
N LYS A 25 7.44 13.14 40.88
CA LYS A 25 7.79 11.72 41.06
C LYS A 25 7.63 11.24 42.51
N LYS A 26 7.94 12.09 43.50
CA LYS A 26 7.74 11.77 44.92
C LYS A 26 6.25 11.68 45.27
N VAL A 27 5.43 12.61 44.78
CA VAL A 27 3.97 12.58 44.96
C VAL A 27 3.38 11.37 44.26
N LEU A 28 3.83 11.08 43.03
CA LEU A 28 3.41 9.95 42.22
C LEU A 28 3.62 8.61 42.94
N LYS A 29 4.74 8.43 43.64
CA LYS A 29 5.01 7.21 44.42
C LYS A 29 3.93 6.96 45.48
N ARG A 30 3.46 8.02 46.15
CA ARG A 30 2.38 7.94 47.14
C ARG A 30 1.04 7.67 46.47
N LEU A 31 0.71 8.44 45.43
CA LEU A 31 -0.53 8.25 44.67
C LEU A 31 -0.69 6.81 44.16
N ARG A 32 0.39 6.21 43.63
CA ARG A 32 0.36 4.80 43.19
C ARG A 32 0.16 3.80 44.32
N ALA A 33 0.62 4.10 45.53
CA ALA A 33 0.40 3.24 46.67
C ALA A 33 -1.08 3.22 47.04
N GLU A 34 -1.72 4.40 47.09
CA GLU A 34 -3.16 4.51 47.32
C GLU A 34 -3.99 3.85 46.22
N LEU A 35 -3.59 3.98 44.94
CA LEU A 35 -4.35 3.45 43.81
C LEU A 35 -4.15 1.94 43.55
N LYS A 36 -3.21 1.26 44.23
CA LYS A 36 -2.80 -0.11 43.88
C LYS A 36 -3.96 -1.11 44.00
N ASP A 37 -4.74 -0.98 45.08
CA ASP A 37 -5.83 -1.88 45.44
C ASP A 37 -7.17 -1.12 45.59
N ALA A 38 -7.23 0.09 45.03
CA ALA A 38 -8.38 0.99 45.14
C ALA A 38 -9.60 0.49 44.34
N ALA A 39 -10.77 0.61 44.96
CA ALA A 39 -12.07 0.50 44.32
C ALA A 39 -12.57 1.87 43.84
N PRO A 40 -13.63 1.93 43.01
CA PRO A 40 -14.21 3.20 42.59
C PRO A 40 -14.55 4.17 43.74
N GLU A 41 -15.01 3.65 44.88
CA GLU A 41 -15.40 4.42 46.05
C GLU A 41 -14.22 5.17 46.70
N ASP A 42 -13.01 4.64 46.56
CA ASP A 42 -11.78 5.21 47.14
C ASP A 42 -11.24 6.38 46.29
N LEU A 43 -11.72 6.55 45.06
CA LEU A 43 -11.20 7.55 44.13
C LEU A 43 -11.57 8.99 44.49
N ASP A 44 -12.64 9.15 45.25
CA ASP A 44 -13.16 10.39 45.79
C ASP A 44 -12.66 10.66 47.22
N ASP A 45 -11.85 9.76 47.78
CA ASP A 45 -11.17 10.01 49.06
C ASP A 45 -10.34 11.29 48.98
N SER A 46 -10.43 12.10 50.04
CA SER A 46 -9.82 13.42 50.07
C SER A 46 -8.30 13.40 49.88
N ASP A 47 -7.61 12.37 50.38
CA ASP A 47 -6.17 12.23 50.25
C ASP A 47 -5.79 11.85 48.82
N VAL A 48 -6.53 10.93 48.18
CA VAL A 48 -6.33 10.57 46.77
C VAL A 48 -6.55 11.77 45.86
N VAL A 49 -7.64 12.51 46.07
CA VAL A 49 -7.95 13.73 45.30
C VAL A 49 -6.86 14.80 45.49
N ASN A 50 -6.39 15.00 46.72
CA ASN A 50 -5.34 15.98 47.02
C ASN A 50 -3.98 15.58 46.43
N LEU A 51 -3.61 14.30 46.52
CA LEU A 51 -2.39 13.76 45.90
C LEU A 51 -2.43 13.90 44.39
N ARG A 52 -3.56 13.57 43.75
CA ARG A 52 -3.76 13.73 42.30
C ARG A 52 -3.65 15.20 41.89
N ARG A 53 -4.32 16.11 42.60
CA ARG A 53 -4.24 17.56 42.33
C ARG A 53 -2.81 18.09 42.45
N LYS A 54 -2.10 17.71 43.52
CA LYS A 54 -0.71 18.10 43.73
C LYS A 54 0.20 17.54 42.64
N PHE A 55 0.02 16.29 42.26
CA PHE A 55 0.77 15.67 41.17
C PHE A 55 0.57 16.41 39.85
N ILE A 56 -0.69 16.70 39.48
CA ILE A 56 -1.04 17.47 38.28
C ILE A 56 -0.34 18.84 38.30
N HIS A 57 -0.40 19.56 39.42
CA HIS A 57 0.20 20.89 39.56
C HIS A 57 1.73 20.87 39.36
N GLU A 58 2.43 19.90 39.97
CA GLU A 58 3.88 19.75 39.79
C GLU A 58 4.24 19.35 38.35
N CYS A 59 3.41 18.52 37.70
CA CYS A 59 3.57 18.21 36.28
C CYS A 59 3.44 19.46 35.40
N GLU A 60 2.45 20.33 35.64
CA GLU A 60 2.27 21.57 34.87
C GLU A 60 3.51 22.47 34.96
N ARG A 61 4.06 22.65 36.17
CA ARG A 61 5.27 23.45 36.38
C ARG A 61 6.51 22.84 35.72
N ALA A 62 6.62 21.51 35.71
CA ALA A 62 7.69 20.81 35.01
C ALA A 62 7.57 20.91 33.48
N MET A 63 6.34 20.94 32.94
CA MET A 63 6.06 21.00 31.49
C MET A 63 6.41 22.35 30.84
N VAL A 64 6.77 23.38 31.63
CA VAL A 64 7.33 24.63 31.11
C VAL A 64 8.59 24.36 30.29
N ALA A 65 9.46 23.45 30.77
CA ALA A 65 10.61 22.95 30.02
C ALA A 65 10.15 22.04 28.86
N GLU A 66 10.44 22.44 27.63
CA GLU A 66 10.02 21.74 26.41
C GLU A 66 10.62 20.33 26.34
N GLU A 67 11.88 20.19 26.71
CA GLU A 67 12.61 18.93 26.72
C GLU A 67 12.04 17.87 27.69
N LEU A 68 11.35 18.30 28.74
CA LEU A 68 10.71 17.40 29.71
C LEU A 68 9.24 17.14 29.35
N ARG A 69 8.63 18.01 28.55
CA ARG A 69 7.18 18.16 28.45
C ARG A 69 6.47 16.87 28.05
N ARG A 70 6.96 16.20 27.01
CA ARG A 70 6.37 14.95 26.50
C ARG A 70 6.41 13.83 27.53
N ASP A 71 7.52 13.65 28.23
CA ASP A 71 7.68 12.58 29.21
C ASP A 71 6.86 12.84 30.47
N VAL A 72 6.84 14.11 30.93
CA VAL A 72 6.00 14.54 32.04
C VAL A 72 4.52 14.35 31.70
N TYR A 73 4.11 14.71 30.48
CA TYR A 73 2.75 14.46 30.00
C TYR A 73 2.41 12.96 30.00
N GLY A 74 3.34 12.09 29.60
CA GLY A 74 3.14 10.65 29.66
C GLY A 74 2.86 10.14 31.08
N TYR A 75 3.55 10.67 32.09
CA TYR A 75 3.28 10.37 33.50
C TYR A 75 1.93 10.92 33.95
N LEU A 76 1.64 12.18 33.60
CA LEU A 76 0.37 12.83 33.91
C LEU A 76 -0.81 12.01 33.36
N TRP A 77 -0.78 11.63 32.08
CA TRP A 77 -1.80 10.80 31.45
C TRP A 77 -1.99 9.48 32.18
N ARG A 78 -0.92 8.69 32.28
CA ARG A 78 -0.97 7.33 32.81
C ARG A 78 -1.48 7.29 34.24
N ASP A 79 -0.94 8.16 35.09
CA ASP A 79 -1.09 8.02 36.53
C ASP A 79 -2.18 8.91 37.14
N ALA A 80 -2.51 10.05 36.51
CA ALA A 80 -3.60 10.91 36.98
C ALA A 80 -4.95 10.58 36.32
N PHE A 81 -4.95 10.05 35.09
CA PHE A 81 -6.17 9.84 34.31
C PHE A 81 -6.43 8.37 33.98
N TYR A 82 -5.50 7.70 33.28
CA TYR A 82 -5.71 6.31 32.83
C TYR A 82 -5.88 5.34 34.00
N SER A 83 -5.12 5.47 35.09
CA SER A 83 -5.24 4.66 36.31
C SER A 83 -6.67 4.67 36.88
N THR A 84 -7.31 5.85 36.94
CA THR A 84 -8.71 5.99 37.38
C THR A 84 -9.67 5.28 36.44
N LEU A 85 -9.52 5.47 35.12
CA LEU A 85 -10.36 4.77 34.13
C LEU A 85 -10.20 3.24 34.22
N PHE A 86 -8.97 2.79 34.47
CA PHE A 86 -8.64 1.37 34.64
C PHE A 86 -9.37 0.77 35.85
N ILE A 87 -9.44 1.48 36.98
CA ILE A 87 -10.17 1.05 38.19
C ILE A 87 -11.67 0.90 37.89
N TYR A 88 -12.31 1.91 37.29
CA TYR A 88 -13.73 1.81 36.89
C TYR A 88 -13.99 0.66 35.92
N ARG A 89 -13.08 0.45 34.94
CA ARG A 89 -13.19 -0.66 33.99
C ARG A 89 -13.01 -2.01 34.67
N GLY A 90 -12.11 -2.11 35.65
CA GLY A 90 -11.91 -3.30 36.48
C GLY A 90 -13.17 -3.65 37.27
N ALA A 91 -13.76 -2.66 37.94
CA ALA A 91 -15.01 -2.82 38.68
C ALA A 91 -16.16 -3.27 37.77
N TRP A 92 -16.30 -2.65 36.58
CA TRP A 92 -17.30 -3.06 35.60
C TRP A 92 -17.13 -4.52 35.16
N LYS A 93 -15.89 -4.98 34.93
CA LYS A 93 -15.61 -6.38 34.57
C LYS A 93 -15.93 -7.35 35.71
N LEU A 94 -15.63 -6.97 36.95
CA LEU A 94 -15.81 -7.83 38.11
C LEU A 94 -17.29 -7.99 38.49
N HIS A 95 -18.07 -6.93 38.36
CA HIS A 95 -19.47 -6.87 38.81
C HIS A 95 -20.49 -6.88 37.67
N ASN A 96 -20.04 -7.06 36.42
CA ASN A 96 -20.87 -7.00 35.21
C ASN A 96 -21.68 -5.70 35.09
N GLY A 97 -21.09 -4.58 35.49
CA GLY A 97 -21.76 -3.28 35.51
C GLY A 97 -21.20 -2.33 36.57
N LEU A 98 -21.58 -1.06 36.45
CA LEU A 98 -21.39 -0.03 37.47
C LEU A 98 -22.75 0.36 38.05
N ASN A 99 -22.78 0.72 39.34
CA ASN A 99 -23.96 1.30 39.98
C ASN A 99 -24.19 2.77 39.53
N SER A 100 -25.36 3.34 39.81
CA SER A 100 -25.73 4.68 39.35
C SER A 100 -24.76 5.78 39.83
N LYS A 101 -24.29 5.68 41.07
CA LYS A 101 -23.36 6.64 41.67
C LYS A 101 -22.00 6.61 40.96
N GLN A 102 -21.43 5.41 40.80
CA GLN A 102 -20.17 5.19 40.08
C GLN A 102 -20.22 5.69 38.63
N LYS A 103 -21.36 5.50 37.95
CA LYS A 103 -21.56 6.03 36.59
C LYS A 103 -21.54 7.55 36.56
N GLU A 104 -22.20 8.21 37.51
CA GLU A 104 -22.22 9.67 37.62
C GLU A 104 -20.84 10.25 37.93
N GLU A 105 -20.11 9.63 38.87
CA GLU A 105 -18.74 10.00 39.22
C GLU A 105 -17.80 9.86 38.01
N LEU A 106 -17.87 8.75 37.28
CA LEU A 106 -17.09 8.54 36.07
C LEU A 106 -17.37 9.62 35.02
N ARG A 107 -18.64 9.97 34.77
CA ARG A 107 -19.01 11.05 33.83
C ARG A 107 -18.44 12.40 34.30
N SER A 108 -18.56 12.71 35.58
CA SER A 108 -18.03 13.93 36.20
C SER A 108 -16.50 14.02 36.06
N PHE A 109 -15.81 12.91 36.35
CA PHE A 109 -14.36 12.79 36.21
C PHE A 109 -13.92 13.04 34.77
N VAL A 110 -14.52 12.35 33.80
CA VAL A 110 -14.21 12.47 32.37
C VAL A 110 -14.44 13.88 31.87
N SER A 111 -15.58 14.49 32.21
CA SER A 111 -15.89 15.88 31.84
C SER A 111 -14.83 16.88 32.36
N LYS A 112 -14.37 16.71 33.61
CA LYS A 112 -13.32 17.56 34.19
C LYS A 112 -11.96 17.31 33.54
N ALA A 113 -11.60 16.04 33.34
CA ALA A 113 -10.33 15.63 32.75
C ALA A 113 -10.20 16.10 31.29
N VAL A 114 -11.24 15.92 30.47
CA VAL A 114 -11.26 16.40 29.08
C VAL A 114 -11.12 17.91 29.02
N ARG A 115 -11.87 18.67 29.84
CA ARG A 115 -11.74 20.13 29.90
C ARG A 115 -10.32 20.57 30.26
N TYR A 116 -9.71 19.91 31.24
CA TYR A 116 -8.33 20.14 31.63
C TYR A 116 -7.35 19.87 30.48
N LEU A 117 -7.42 18.68 29.87
CA LEU A 117 -6.51 18.29 28.79
C LEU A 117 -6.64 19.20 27.56
N LEU A 118 -7.86 19.59 27.19
CA LEU A 118 -8.07 20.52 26.08
C LEU A 118 -7.59 21.94 26.39
N LYS A 119 -7.57 22.36 27.66
CA LYS A 119 -6.92 23.61 28.10
C LYS A 119 -5.41 23.48 28.00
N LEU A 120 -4.84 22.37 28.48
CA LEU A 120 -3.40 22.08 28.41
C LEU A 120 -2.90 22.06 26.96
N ARG A 121 -3.70 21.53 26.03
CA ARG A 121 -3.40 21.58 24.58
C ARG A 121 -3.26 23.00 24.05
N LYS A 122 -4.05 23.96 24.56
CA LYS A 122 -3.97 25.36 24.11
C LYS A 122 -2.64 26.00 24.53
N THR A 123 -2.10 25.63 25.68
CA THR A 123 -0.80 26.14 26.19
C THR A 123 0.39 25.37 25.60
N HIS A 124 0.23 24.08 25.33
CA HIS A 124 1.27 23.19 24.80
C HIS A 124 0.81 22.54 23.49
N ARG A 125 0.97 23.26 22.39
CA ARG A 125 0.49 22.82 21.07
C ARG A 125 1.22 21.57 20.55
N ASP A 126 2.46 21.36 20.95
CA ASP A 126 3.26 20.19 20.64
C ASP A 126 2.67 18.89 21.22
N LEU A 127 1.87 18.99 22.28
CA LEU A 127 1.15 17.85 22.87
C LEU A 127 -0.19 17.54 22.17
N ALA A 128 -0.58 18.28 21.13
CA ALA A 128 -1.91 18.17 20.54
C ALA A 128 -2.26 16.75 20.07
N TYR A 129 -1.33 16.09 19.39
CA TYR A 129 -1.51 14.70 18.96
C TYR A 129 -1.82 13.77 20.15
N PHE A 130 -0.96 13.78 21.17
CA PHE A 130 -1.12 12.89 22.33
C PHE A 130 -2.37 13.20 23.13
N ILE A 131 -2.72 14.48 23.29
CA ILE A 131 -3.93 14.89 24.00
C ILE A 131 -5.18 14.43 23.26
N PHE A 132 -5.25 14.62 21.94
CA PHE A 132 -6.39 14.12 21.16
C PHE A 132 -6.50 12.60 21.23
N LEU A 133 -5.38 11.89 21.09
CA LEU A 133 -5.35 10.44 21.20
C LEU A 133 -5.88 9.96 22.56
N ASN A 134 -5.35 10.52 23.65
CA ASN A 134 -5.70 10.14 25.02
C ASN A 134 -7.14 10.53 25.40
N VAL A 135 -7.64 11.67 24.89
CA VAL A 135 -9.06 12.04 25.06
C VAL A 135 -9.94 11.06 24.28
N GLY A 136 -9.53 10.62 23.08
CA GLY A 136 -10.18 9.54 22.35
C GLY A 136 -10.23 8.24 23.15
N ASP A 137 -9.10 7.84 23.76
CA ASP A 137 -9.02 6.67 24.63
C ASP A 137 -9.97 6.77 25.82
N MET A 138 -10.02 7.94 26.45
CA MET A 138 -10.92 8.20 27.57
C MET A 138 -12.38 7.97 27.18
N TYR A 139 -12.83 8.60 26.10
CA TYR A 139 -14.19 8.42 25.61
C TYR A 139 -14.48 6.97 25.18
N ARG A 140 -13.51 6.29 24.56
CA ARG A 140 -13.65 4.86 24.23
C ARG A 140 -13.83 4.02 25.50
N TYR A 141 -13.00 4.19 26.51
CA TYR A 141 -13.14 3.43 27.76
C TYR A 141 -14.46 3.73 28.48
N CYS A 142 -14.93 4.98 28.42
CA CYS A 142 -16.25 5.33 28.92
C CYS A 142 -17.36 4.66 28.11
N PHE A 143 -17.24 4.59 26.79
CA PHE A 143 -18.19 3.85 25.96
C PHE A 143 -18.22 2.37 26.30
N ASP A 144 -17.07 1.71 26.47
CA ASP A 144 -16.99 0.29 26.85
C ASP A 144 -17.80 -0.02 28.12
N VAL A 145 -17.78 0.91 29.09
CA VAL A 145 -18.36 0.75 30.42
C VAL A 145 -19.80 1.27 30.53
N LEU A 146 -20.08 2.44 29.96
CA LEU A 146 -21.36 3.15 30.08
C LEU A 146 -22.32 2.87 28.91
N ARG A 147 -21.78 2.50 27.73
CA ARG A 147 -22.52 2.23 26.48
C ARG A 147 -23.38 3.41 25.99
N GLU A 148 -22.92 4.63 26.23
CA GLU A 148 -23.58 5.86 25.79
C GLU A 148 -23.09 6.33 24.40
N GLU A 149 -24.02 6.60 23.49
CA GLU A 149 -23.69 7.01 22.11
C GLU A 149 -22.82 8.25 22.02
N GLU A 150 -22.99 9.21 22.94
CA GLU A 150 -22.21 10.45 22.95
C GLU A 150 -20.71 10.14 23.11
N HIS A 151 -20.36 9.12 23.88
CA HIS A 151 -18.97 8.75 24.12
C HIS A 151 -18.31 8.14 22.89
N ILE A 152 -18.98 7.24 22.16
CA ILE A 152 -18.42 6.73 20.90
C ILE A 152 -18.30 7.84 19.86
N LYS A 153 -19.29 8.73 19.71
CA LYS A 153 -19.23 9.89 18.81
C LYS A 153 -18.02 10.80 19.12
N ASN A 154 -17.79 11.07 20.41
CA ASN A 154 -16.64 11.86 20.85
C ASN A 154 -15.31 11.12 20.62
N ALA A 155 -15.24 9.81 20.89
CA ALA A 155 -14.02 9.03 20.65
C ALA A 155 -13.62 9.06 19.16
N LEU A 156 -14.58 8.80 18.27
CA LEU A 156 -14.38 8.89 16.81
C LEU A 156 -13.85 10.29 16.40
N LYS A 157 -14.47 11.36 16.92
CA LYS A 157 -14.05 12.74 16.65
C LYS A 157 -12.60 12.99 17.07
N PHE A 158 -12.22 12.59 18.28
CA PHE A 158 -10.89 12.87 18.82
C PHE A 158 -9.78 12.03 18.15
N TYR A 159 -10.04 10.79 17.78
CA TYR A 159 -9.10 10.04 16.94
C TYR A 159 -8.94 10.65 15.56
N GLY A 160 -10.02 11.15 14.95
CA GLY A 160 -9.94 11.91 13.70
C GLY A 160 -9.09 13.19 13.83
N GLN A 161 -9.21 13.90 14.95
CA GLN A 161 -8.35 15.04 15.25
C GLN A 161 -6.88 14.65 15.47
N ALA A 162 -6.61 13.50 16.09
CA ALA A 162 -5.25 12.99 16.24
C ALA A 162 -4.62 12.68 14.86
N LEU A 163 -5.36 12.05 13.96
CA LEU A 163 -4.91 11.80 12.59
C LEU A 163 -4.68 13.08 11.80
N ALA A 164 -5.50 14.11 11.98
CA ALA A 164 -5.28 15.42 11.35
C ALA A 164 -3.95 16.08 11.79
N VAL A 165 -3.45 15.76 12.99
CA VAL A 165 -2.15 16.23 13.47
C VAL A 165 -1.02 15.33 12.98
N LYS A 166 -1.21 13.99 12.99
CA LYS A 166 -0.19 13.01 12.61
C LYS A 166 -0.81 11.88 11.76
N PRO A 167 -0.98 12.08 10.44
CA PRO A 167 -1.68 11.13 9.57
C PRO A 167 -0.93 9.82 9.35
N GLY A 168 0.39 9.83 9.53
CA GLY A 168 1.26 8.68 9.35
C GLY A 168 1.35 7.71 10.54
N ASP A 169 0.57 7.93 11.61
CA ASP A 169 0.57 7.11 12.81
C ASP A 169 -0.59 6.10 12.80
N GLY A 170 -0.28 4.82 12.97
CA GLY A 170 -1.26 3.73 12.93
C GLY A 170 -2.14 3.67 14.16
N HIS A 171 -1.69 4.21 15.30
CA HIS A 171 -2.39 4.01 16.56
C HIS A 171 -3.85 4.51 16.55
N PRO A 172 -4.16 5.73 16.09
CA PRO A 172 -5.56 6.18 16.00
C PRO A 172 -6.41 5.34 15.05
N PHE A 173 -5.85 4.88 13.93
CA PHE A 173 -6.55 3.97 13.01
C PHE A 173 -6.94 2.67 13.71
N ASN A 174 -6.01 2.05 14.44
CA ASN A 174 -6.33 0.85 15.22
C ASN A 174 -7.46 1.10 16.24
N GLN A 175 -7.44 2.25 16.94
CA GLN A 175 -8.51 2.55 17.90
C GLN A 175 -9.87 2.78 17.23
N LEU A 176 -9.89 3.40 16.05
CA LEU A 176 -11.10 3.54 15.24
C LEU A 176 -11.62 2.16 14.80
N GLY A 177 -10.73 1.24 14.40
CA GLY A 177 -11.10 -0.13 14.07
C GLY A 177 -11.80 -0.84 15.22
N ILE A 178 -11.29 -0.70 16.45
CA ILE A 178 -11.91 -1.25 17.65
C ILE A 178 -13.32 -0.68 17.88
N LEU A 179 -13.51 0.62 17.66
CA LEU A 179 -14.83 1.26 17.81
C LEU A 179 -15.84 0.79 16.75
N TYR A 180 -15.37 0.53 15.52
CA TYR A 180 -16.24 0.11 14.43
C TYR A 180 -16.55 -1.39 14.42
N ARG A 181 -15.76 -2.23 15.07
CA ARG A 181 -15.83 -3.71 14.94
C ARG A 181 -17.23 -4.31 15.13
N GLU A 182 -18.04 -3.75 16.03
CA GLU A 182 -19.38 -4.23 16.38
C GLU A 182 -20.47 -3.65 15.45
N GLN A 183 -20.26 -2.46 14.88
CA GLN A 183 -21.27 -1.72 14.13
C GLN A 183 -21.07 -1.78 12.61
N ASN A 184 -19.81 -1.81 12.16
CA ASN A 184 -19.43 -1.82 10.75
C ASN A 184 -18.09 -2.57 10.57
N PRO A 185 -18.15 -3.89 10.34
CA PRO A 185 -16.95 -4.72 10.15
C PRO A 185 -16.09 -4.30 8.96
N TRP A 186 -16.69 -3.81 7.87
CA TRP A 186 -15.95 -3.30 6.70
C TRP A 186 -15.08 -2.11 7.08
N LYS A 187 -15.67 -1.15 7.80
CA LYS A 187 -14.95 0.02 8.26
C LYS A 187 -13.86 -0.37 9.28
N ALA A 188 -14.15 -1.31 10.16
CA ALA A 188 -13.17 -1.83 11.10
C ALA A 188 -11.97 -2.48 10.38
N ALA A 189 -12.24 -3.32 9.39
CA ALA A 189 -11.24 -3.97 8.54
C ALA A 189 -10.31 -2.95 7.88
N SER A 190 -10.90 -1.94 7.24
CA SER A 190 -10.15 -0.86 6.61
C SER A 190 -9.28 -0.10 7.61
N MET A 191 -9.82 0.24 8.78
CA MET A 191 -9.06 0.95 9.81
C MET A 191 -7.86 0.11 10.29
N PHE A 192 -8.02 -1.19 10.49
CA PHE A 192 -6.91 -2.06 10.88
C PHE A 192 -5.87 -2.19 9.76
N LEU A 193 -6.29 -2.42 8.50
CA LEU A 193 -5.36 -2.46 7.37
C LEU A 193 -4.60 -1.13 7.21
N ARG A 194 -5.31 0.00 7.30
CA ARG A 194 -4.69 1.34 7.28
C ARG A 194 -3.67 1.52 8.40
N SER A 195 -4.01 1.05 9.60
CA SER A 195 -3.09 1.05 10.74
C SER A 195 -1.82 0.23 10.49
N SER A 196 -1.84 -0.77 9.61
CA SER A 196 -0.67 -1.58 9.24
C SER A 196 0.14 -0.97 8.09
N ILE A 197 -0.50 -0.24 7.16
CA ILE A 197 0.16 0.28 5.94
C ILE A 197 0.60 1.75 6.04
N VAL A 198 0.47 2.43 7.18
CA VAL A 198 0.99 3.80 7.34
C VAL A 198 2.51 3.81 7.59
N SER A 199 3.11 5.00 7.68
CA SER A 199 4.56 5.16 7.90
C SER A 199 5.04 4.71 9.29
N SER A 200 4.17 4.79 10.30
CA SER A 200 4.42 4.32 11.66
C SER A 200 3.30 3.34 12.04
N PRO A 201 3.37 2.08 11.60
CA PRO A 201 2.34 1.07 11.88
C PRO A 201 2.12 0.85 13.37
N TYR A 202 0.94 0.33 13.72
CA TYR A 202 0.68 -0.17 15.07
C TYR A 202 0.82 -1.69 15.11
N ASP A 203 1.69 -2.20 15.97
CA ASP A 203 2.12 -3.61 15.98
C ASP A 203 0.98 -4.63 16.07
N LYS A 204 -0.16 -4.28 16.70
CA LYS A 204 -1.31 -5.18 16.88
C LYS A 204 -2.41 -5.00 15.83
N ALA A 205 -2.19 -4.16 14.83
CA ALA A 205 -3.21 -3.86 13.83
C ALA A 205 -3.60 -5.10 13.01
N GLU A 206 -2.60 -5.86 12.56
CA GLU A 206 -2.82 -7.10 11.82
C GLU A 206 -3.53 -8.15 12.67
N GLU A 207 -3.10 -8.36 13.93
CA GLU A 207 -3.79 -9.25 14.87
C GLU A 207 -5.26 -8.86 15.03
N ASN A 208 -5.56 -7.57 15.19
CA ASN A 208 -6.94 -7.10 15.32
C ASN A 208 -7.75 -7.28 14.04
N PHE A 209 -7.14 -7.11 12.86
CA PHE A 209 -7.76 -7.43 11.57
C PHE A 209 -8.11 -8.92 11.50
N LEU A 210 -7.18 -9.80 11.87
CA LEU A 210 -7.40 -11.24 11.87
C LEU A 210 -8.50 -11.67 12.86
N LEU A 211 -8.59 -11.02 14.02
CA LEU A 211 -9.64 -11.27 15.01
C LEU A 211 -11.05 -10.91 14.50
N LEU A 212 -11.20 -10.01 13.51
CA LEU A 212 -12.50 -9.75 12.89
C LEU A 212 -13.06 -11.00 12.19
N ARG A 213 -12.20 -11.88 11.67
CA ARG A 213 -12.64 -13.15 11.06
C ARG A 213 -13.37 -14.04 12.06
N ALA A 214 -12.95 -14.01 13.33
CA ALA A 214 -13.49 -14.86 14.38
C ALA A 214 -14.86 -14.40 14.91
N THR A 215 -15.38 -13.24 14.50
CA THR A 215 -16.63 -12.69 15.05
C THR A 215 -17.92 -13.33 14.51
N GLY A 216 -17.84 -14.37 13.66
CA GLY A 216 -18.95 -15.31 13.44
C GLY A 216 -20.16 -14.83 12.62
N PHE A 217 -20.09 -13.69 11.95
CA PHE A 217 -21.20 -13.12 11.17
C PHE A 217 -20.76 -12.68 9.77
N MET A 218 -20.30 -13.61 8.94
CA MET A 218 -19.86 -13.31 7.58
C MET A 218 -20.86 -13.86 6.56
N GLU A 219 -21.55 -12.97 5.85
CA GLU A 219 -22.24 -13.31 4.60
C GLU A 219 -21.22 -13.74 3.54
N ASN A 220 -21.65 -14.48 2.51
CA ASN A 220 -20.77 -15.05 1.47
C ASN A 220 -19.75 -14.06 0.89
N LEU A 221 -20.20 -12.88 0.43
CA LEU A 221 -19.30 -11.88 -0.15
C LEU A 221 -18.27 -11.36 0.86
N LYS A 222 -18.69 -11.12 2.11
CA LYS A 222 -17.79 -10.76 3.20
C LYS A 222 -16.77 -11.87 3.39
N GLN A 223 -17.22 -13.11 3.58
CA GLN A 223 -16.36 -14.27 3.80
C GLN A 223 -15.32 -14.45 2.70
N ASN A 224 -15.72 -14.43 1.43
CA ASN A 224 -14.80 -14.62 0.31
C ASN A 224 -13.79 -13.46 0.18
N THR A 225 -14.21 -12.23 0.49
CA THR A 225 -13.29 -11.08 0.58
C THR A 225 -12.22 -11.32 1.64
N TRP A 226 -12.64 -11.78 2.82
CA TRP A 226 -11.74 -12.06 3.94
C TRP A 226 -10.79 -13.19 3.64
N GLU A 227 -11.26 -14.30 3.09
CA GLU A 227 -10.41 -15.44 2.74
C GLU A 227 -9.40 -15.05 1.65
N TYR A 228 -9.82 -14.26 0.65
CA TYR A 228 -8.90 -13.78 -0.38
C TYR A 228 -7.80 -12.89 0.19
N VAL A 229 -8.17 -11.90 1.00
CA VAL A 229 -7.20 -11.00 1.64
C VAL A 229 -6.31 -11.74 2.63
N TYR A 230 -6.86 -12.64 3.44
CA TYR A 230 -6.11 -13.49 4.37
C TYR A 230 -5.08 -14.38 3.63
N GLY A 231 -5.48 -14.97 2.50
CA GLY A 231 -4.62 -15.77 1.65
C GLY A 231 -3.41 -15.00 1.08
N MET A 232 -3.50 -13.67 0.97
CA MET A 232 -2.37 -12.84 0.54
C MET A 232 -1.26 -12.77 1.61
N PHE A 233 -1.58 -12.91 2.89
CA PHE A 233 -0.64 -12.71 4.01
C PHE A 233 -0.09 -14.00 4.61
N ASP A 234 -0.98 -14.95 4.92
CA ASP A 234 -0.68 -16.05 5.83
C ASP A 234 0.05 -17.20 5.12
N HIS A 235 -0.42 -17.60 3.93
CA HIS A 235 0.09 -18.75 3.20
C HIS A 235 0.16 -18.47 1.70
N PHE A 236 0.94 -17.44 1.29
CA PHE A 236 1.04 -17.09 -0.12
C PHE A 236 1.49 -18.29 -0.96
N ASN A 237 0.53 -18.87 -1.68
CA ASN A 237 0.67 -19.90 -2.70
C ASN A 237 -0.15 -19.45 -3.90
N ARG A 238 0.48 -19.38 -5.07
CA ARG A 238 -0.16 -18.84 -6.27
C ARG A 238 -1.45 -19.58 -6.63
N ILE A 239 -1.46 -20.91 -6.53
CA ILE A 239 -2.64 -21.73 -6.86
C ILE A 239 -3.79 -21.41 -5.90
N THR A 240 -3.50 -21.39 -4.60
CA THR A 240 -4.50 -21.07 -3.57
C THR A 240 -5.04 -19.64 -3.72
N ILE A 241 -4.17 -18.68 -4.05
CA ILE A 241 -4.58 -17.28 -4.28
C ILE A 241 -5.45 -17.17 -5.53
N ASP A 242 -5.12 -17.87 -6.61
CA ASP A 242 -5.93 -17.93 -7.83
C ASP A 242 -7.33 -18.53 -7.55
N GLU A 243 -7.43 -19.58 -6.72
CA GLU A 243 -8.70 -20.21 -6.30
C GLU A 243 -9.55 -19.28 -5.43
N LEU A 244 -8.94 -18.64 -4.42
CA LEU A 244 -9.60 -17.69 -3.53
C LEU A 244 -10.10 -16.46 -4.31
N LYS A 245 -9.26 -15.93 -5.21
CA LYS A 245 -9.63 -14.87 -6.13
C LYS A 245 -10.83 -15.26 -6.98
N SER A 246 -10.80 -16.44 -7.59
CA SER A 246 -11.87 -16.92 -8.48
C SER A 246 -13.19 -17.00 -7.72
N THR A 247 -13.17 -17.53 -6.50
CA THR A 247 -14.34 -17.60 -5.63
C THR A 247 -14.90 -16.22 -5.27
N TRP A 248 -14.01 -15.28 -4.91
CA TRP A 248 -14.39 -13.90 -4.61
C TRP A 248 -14.97 -13.17 -5.83
N MET A 249 -14.32 -13.27 -6.99
CA MET A 249 -14.77 -12.64 -8.24
C MET A 249 -16.11 -13.20 -8.71
N GLU A 250 -16.35 -14.50 -8.57
CA GLU A 250 -17.64 -15.11 -8.90
C GLU A 250 -18.76 -14.55 -8.00
N THR A 251 -18.47 -14.35 -6.71
CA THR A 251 -19.44 -13.75 -5.78
C THR A 251 -19.73 -12.29 -6.12
N LEU A 252 -18.72 -11.54 -6.57
CA LEU A 252 -18.90 -10.18 -7.05
C LEU A 252 -19.76 -10.11 -8.30
N ARG A 253 -19.53 -10.99 -9.28
CA ARG A 253 -20.34 -11.07 -10.49
C ARG A 253 -21.80 -11.39 -10.18
N GLN A 254 -22.05 -12.36 -9.30
CA GLN A 254 -23.40 -12.68 -8.85
C GLN A 254 -24.09 -11.49 -8.19
N GLU A 255 -23.37 -10.70 -7.38
CA GLU A 255 -23.92 -9.47 -6.79
C GLU A 255 -24.22 -8.39 -7.85
N LEU A 256 -23.35 -8.24 -8.85
CA LEU A 256 -23.53 -7.31 -9.96
C LEU A 256 -24.67 -7.70 -10.90
N ASP A 257 -24.91 -9.00 -11.08
CA ASP A 257 -25.95 -9.56 -11.95
C ASP A 257 -27.34 -9.60 -11.30
N ASN A 258 -27.45 -9.25 -10.01
CA ASN A 258 -28.73 -9.14 -9.31
C ASN A 258 -29.62 -8.05 -9.92
N ASP A 259 -30.95 -8.25 -9.87
CA ASP A 259 -31.95 -7.24 -10.32
C ASP A 259 -31.77 -5.87 -9.64
N LYS A 260 -31.34 -5.88 -8.37
CA LYS A 260 -30.98 -4.69 -7.58
C LYS A 260 -29.61 -4.91 -6.93
N PRO A 261 -28.51 -4.62 -7.64
CA PRO A 261 -27.16 -4.91 -7.15
C PRO A 261 -26.77 -3.96 -6.00
N ASP A 262 -26.17 -4.48 -4.93
CA ASP A 262 -25.58 -3.66 -3.87
C ASP A 262 -24.16 -3.21 -4.27
N LEU A 263 -24.09 -2.22 -5.15
CA LEU A 263 -22.82 -1.69 -5.69
C LEU A 263 -21.90 -1.11 -4.60
N LYS A 264 -22.48 -0.62 -3.49
CA LYS A 264 -21.72 -0.13 -2.35
C LYS A 264 -21.00 -1.28 -1.65
N LYS A 265 -21.67 -2.42 -1.46
CA LYS A 265 -21.06 -3.62 -0.87
C LYS A 265 -19.95 -4.19 -1.76
N VAL A 266 -20.12 -4.14 -3.08
CA VAL A 266 -19.07 -4.47 -4.06
C VAL A 266 -17.85 -3.55 -3.88
N LEU A 267 -18.08 -2.24 -3.82
CA LEU A 267 -17.01 -1.26 -3.65
C LEU A 267 -16.29 -1.40 -2.30
N ASP A 268 -17.03 -1.62 -1.20
CA ASP A 268 -16.48 -1.83 0.14
C ASP A 268 -15.60 -3.10 0.16
N SER A 269 -16.08 -4.20 -0.44
CA SER A 269 -15.32 -5.44 -0.61
C SER A 269 -14.02 -5.20 -1.38
N PHE A 270 -14.11 -4.50 -2.51
CA PHE A 270 -12.95 -4.20 -3.34
C PHE A 270 -11.94 -3.29 -2.62
N SER A 271 -12.42 -2.28 -1.87
CA SER A 271 -11.55 -1.41 -1.08
C SER A 271 -10.73 -2.19 -0.04
N ILE A 272 -11.31 -3.22 0.60
CA ILE A 272 -10.58 -4.09 1.53
C ILE A 272 -9.54 -4.94 0.80
N VAL A 273 -9.85 -5.46 -0.40
CA VAL A 273 -8.89 -6.19 -1.24
C VAL A 273 -7.71 -5.30 -1.64
N LEU A 274 -7.96 -4.06 -2.07
CA LEU A 274 -6.91 -3.11 -2.40
C LEU A 274 -6.01 -2.81 -1.20
N LEU A 275 -6.59 -2.50 -0.03
CA LEU A 275 -5.83 -2.28 1.20
C LEU A 275 -5.04 -3.51 1.63
N GLY A 276 -5.64 -4.69 1.47
CA GLY A 276 -5.01 -5.96 1.79
C GLY A 276 -3.78 -6.22 0.91
N SER A 277 -3.91 -5.97 -0.39
CA SER A 277 -2.81 -6.12 -1.33
C SER A 277 -1.63 -5.18 -1.05
N ILE A 278 -1.89 -3.93 -0.61
CA ILE A 278 -0.83 -3.00 -0.19
C ILE A 278 -0.06 -3.56 1.00
N LEU A 279 -0.78 -4.11 1.99
CA LEU A 279 -0.16 -4.75 3.15
C LEU A 279 0.64 -6.00 2.74
N ALA A 280 0.19 -6.76 1.75
CA ALA A 280 0.89 -7.98 1.34
C ALA A 280 2.22 -7.63 0.65
N VAL A 281 2.25 -6.52 -0.10
CA VAL A 281 3.50 -5.94 -0.62
C VAL A 281 4.39 -5.37 0.50
N HIS A 282 3.84 -5.04 1.67
CA HIS A 282 4.60 -4.57 2.83
C HIS A 282 5.46 -5.69 3.48
N GLY A 283 5.01 -6.95 3.39
CA GLY A 283 5.71 -8.12 3.93
C GLY A 283 7.03 -8.45 3.21
N ASP A 284 7.82 -9.37 3.78
CA ASP A 284 9.11 -9.83 3.21
C ASP A 284 8.91 -10.83 2.06
N HIS A 285 8.00 -10.52 1.14
CA HIS A 285 7.75 -11.33 -0.04
C HIS A 285 8.74 -10.98 -1.16
N GLY A 286 9.27 -11.99 -1.85
CA GLY A 286 10.19 -11.80 -2.97
C GLY A 286 9.54 -11.04 -4.15
N ASN A 287 10.38 -10.50 -5.04
CA ASN A 287 9.97 -9.70 -6.21
C ASN A 287 8.87 -10.37 -7.06
N ASP A 288 8.92 -11.70 -7.24
CA ASP A 288 7.97 -12.43 -8.10
C ASP A 288 6.55 -12.47 -7.52
N LYS A 289 6.42 -12.60 -6.20
CA LYS A 289 5.13 -12.55 -5.52
C LYS A 289 4.49 -11.18 -5.65
N THR A 290 5.28 -10.14 -5.39
CA THR A 290 4.87 -8.74 -5.54
C THR A 290 4.40 -8.44 -6.96
N ARG A 291 5.17 -8.87 -7.98
CA ARG A 291 4.79 -8.74 -9.40
C ARG A 291 3.44 -9.38 -9.70
N TYR A 292 3.27 -10.63 -9.29
CA TYR A 292 2.05 -11.38 -9.56
C TYR A 292 0.84 -10.74 -8.86
N LEU A 293 0.97 -10.32 -7.60
CA LEU A 293 -0.14 -9.70 -6.88
C LEU A 293 -0.57 -8.37 -7.51
N ILE A 294 0.38 -7.51 -7.86
CA ILE A 294 0.09 -6.25 -8.56
C ILE A 294 -0.62 -6.50 -9.89
N HIS A 295 -0.13 -7.47 -10.67
CA HIS A 295 -0.75 -7.86 -11.94
C HIS A 295 -2.19 -8.34 -11.74
N SER A 296 -2.39 -9.24 -10.77
CA SER A 296 -3.69 -9.81 -10.45
C SER A 296 -4.69 -8.73 -10.03
N ILE A 297 -4.29 -7.79 -9.18
CA ILE A 297 -5.13 -6.67 -8.75
C ILE A 297 -5.43 -5.71 -9.91
N CYS A 298 -4.48 -5.48 -10.83
CA CYS A 298 -4.75 -4.66 -12.01
C CYS A 298 -5.87 -5.25 -12.87
N GLU A 299 -5.92 -6.57 -13.06
CA GLU A 299 -7.02 -7.23 -13.78
C GLU A 299 -8.37 -7.01 -13.08
N ASP A 300 -8.38 -7.03 -11.74
CA ASP A 300 -9.60 -6.81 -10.95
C ASP A 300 -10.06 -5.34 -11.05
N ILE A 301 -9.11 -4.39 -11.06
CA ILE A 301 -9.38 -2.98 -11.34
C ILE A 301 -9.99 -2.81 -12.73
N LYS A 302 -9.41 -3.41 -13.79
CA LYS A 302 -9.94 -3.31 -15.16
C LYS A 302 -11.40 -3.77 -15.22
N PHE A 303 -11.68 -4.92 -14.62
CA PHE A 303 -13.04 -5.48 -14.59
C PHE A 303 -14.03 -4.53 -13.92
N LEU A 304 -13.74 -4.09 -12.69
CA LEU A 304 -14.68 -3.26 -11.94
C LEU A 304 -14.86 -1.86 -12.53
N VAL A 305 -13.79 -1.23 -13.02
CA VAL A 305 -13.89 0.09 -13.68
C VAL A 305 -14.78 0.00 -14.91
N LYS A 306 -14.65 -1.07 -15.70
CA LYS A 306 -15.51 -1.30 -16.86
C LYS A 306 -16.97 -1.55 -16.45
N GLU A 307 -17.22 -2.44 -15.49
CA GLU A 307 -18.59 -2.75 -15.03
C GLU A 307 -19.32 -1.51 -14.47
N PHE A 308 -18.65 -0.69 -13.67
CA PHE A 308 -19.26 0.52 -13.12
C PHE A 308 -19.50 1.57 -14.20
N SER A 309 -18.63 1.64 -15.21
CA SER A 309 -18.83 2.52 -16.36
C SER A 309 -19.99 2.12 -17.25
N ASP A 310 -20.05 0.86 -17.66
CA ASP A 310 -21.06 0.40 -18.62
C ASP A 310 -22.47 0.63 -18.04
N ARG A 311 -22.61 0.52 -16.71
CA ARG A 311 -23.84 0.85 -15.97
C ARG A 311 -24.13 2.35 -15.96
N TYR A 312 -23.12 3.16 -15.65
CA TYR A 312 -23.25 4.62 -15.67
C TYR A 312 -23.70 5.15 -17.04
N GLU A 313 -23.07 4.69 -18.13
CA GLU A 313 -23.46 5.06 -19.51
C GLU A 313 -24.91 4.65 -19.82
N SER A 314 -25.34 3.47 -19.36
CA SER A 314 -26.71 3.00 -19.56
C SER A 314 -27.78 3.83 -18.83
N ASP A 315 -27.39 4.54 -17.76
CA ASP A 315 -28.30 5.37 -16.98
C ASP A 315 -28.34 6.82 -17.49
N GLU A 316 -27.23 7.37 -18.01
CA GLU A 316 -27.25 8.64 -18.76
C GLU A 316 -28.14 8.58 -20.01
N GLU A 317 -28.12 7.45 -20.74
CA GLU A 317 -29.01 7.24 -21.89
C GLU A 317 -30.49 7.28 -21.46
N LYS A 318 -30.84 6.71 -20.31
CA LYS A 318 -32.21 6.73 -19.76
C LYS A 318 -32.63 8.10 -19.22
N GLU A 319 -31.71 8.88 -18.66
CA GLU A 319 -31.99 10.26 -18.20
C GLU A 319 -32.35 11.21 -19.34
N SER A 320 -31.82 10.96 -20.55
CA SER A 320 -32.18 11.72 -21.75
C SER A 320 -33.64 11.49 -22.20
N ASP A 321 -34.25 10.41 -21.73
CA ASP A 321 -35.65 10.01 -21.94
C ASP A 321 -36.55 10.30 -20.71
N ASN A 322 -36.40 11.48 -20.07
CA ASN A 322 -37.40 12.16 -19.20
C ASN A 322 -38.06 11.38 -18.02
N GLU A 323 -37.68 10.16 -17.66
CA GLU A 323 -38.17 9.44 -16.49
C GLU A 323 -37.18 9.55 -15.32
N LYS A 324 -37.26 10.66 -14.56
CA LYS A 324 -36.60 10.74 -13.24
C LYS A 324 -37.46 10.04 -12.19
N THR A 325 -37.11 8.81 -11.83
CA THR A 325 -37.58 8.16 -10.59
C THR A 325 -36.59 8.38 -9.45
N GLU A 326 -37.12 8.55 -8.24
CA GLU A 326 -36.38 8.80 -6.98
C GLU A 326 -35.43 7.65 -6.54
N GLU A 327 -35.21 6.61 -7.37
CA GLU A 327 -34.38 5.43 -7.07
C GLU A 327 -32.91 5.55 -7.58
N GLN A 328 -32.47 6.71 -8.06
CA GLN A 328 -31.10 6.94 -8.61
C GLN A 328 -29.95 7.04 -7.59
N GLU A 329 -30.16 6.75 -6.30
CA GLU A 329 -29.09 6.83 -5.28
C GLU A 329 -27.96 5.78 -5.46
N GLY A 330 -28.06 4.87 -6.44
CA GLY A 330 -27.12 3.76 -6.64
C GLY A 330 -26.07 3.91 -7.75
N THR A 331 -26.20 4.88 -8.65
CA THR A 331 -25.46 4.90 -9.94
C THR A 331 -24.15 5.69 -9.93
N ASP A 332 -23.90 6.50 -8.91
CA ASP A 332 -22.74 7.40 -8.85
C ASP A 332 -21.61 6.88 -7.92
N LEU A 333 -21.20 5.63 -8.14
CA LEU A 333 -20.08 5.02 -7.41
C LEU A 333 -18.76 4.99 -8.20
N ILE A 334 -18.75 5.56 -9.40
CA ILE A 334 -17.56 5.65 -10.25
C ILE A 334 -16.50 6.59 -9.66
N LEU A 335 -16.88 7.77 -9.13
CA LEU A 335 -15.94 8.68 -8.48
C LEU A 335 -15.29 8.07 -7.22
N PRO A 336 -16.06 7.42 -6.30
CA PRO A 336 -15.49 6.62 -5.23
C PRO A 336 -14.51 5.52 -5.70
N LEU A 337 -14.85 4.79 -6.77
CA LEU A 337 -14.01 3.74 -7.35
C LEU A 337 -12.68 4.32 -7.86
N LEU A 338 -12.73 5.40 -8.63
CA LEU A 338 -11.53 6.09 -9.11
C LEU A 338 -10.66 6.56 -7.93
N ALA A 339 -11.27 7.10 -6.87
CA ALA A 339 -10.54 7.55 -5.69
C ALA A 339 -9.78 6.41 -4.98
N ILE A 340 -10.41 5.24 -4.74
CA ILE A 340 -9.71 4.10 -4.12
C ILE A 340 -8.61 3.52 -5.02
N VAL A 341 -8.80 3.54 -6.34
CA VAL A 341 -7.82 3.02 -7.30
C VAL A 341 -6.58 3.93 -7.38
N ILE A 342 -6.77 5.25 -7.42
CA ILE A 342 -5.65 6.22 -7.42
C ILE A 342 -4.90 6.20 -6.08
N ASP A 343 -5.61 6.10 -4.94
CA ASP A 343 -4.98 5.91 -3.61
C ASP A 343 -4.16 4.62 -3.61
N TRP A 344 -4.68 3.52 -4.17
CA TRP A 344 -3.96 2.25 -4.27
C TRP A 344 -2.65 2.38 -5.06
N PHE A 345 -2.69 2.95 -6.28
CA PHE A 345 -1.48 3.17 -7.08
C PHE A 345 -0.45 4.04 -6.36
N THR A 346 -0.89 5.12 -5.70
CA THR A 346 -0.03 5.99 -4.89
C THR A 346 0.70 5.20 -3.81
N GLN A 347 -0.04 4.38 -3.05
CA GLN A 347 0.53 3.63 -1.95
C GLN A 347 1.45 2.51 -2.44
N ILE A 348 1.08 1.78 -3.49
CA ILE A 348 1.94 0.74 -4.09
C ILE A 348 3.24 1.38 -4.58
N GLU A 349 3.19 2.49 -5.30
CA GLU A 349 4.40 3.14 -5.80
C GLU A 349 5.35 3.51 -4.65
N LYS A 350 4.82 4.16 -3.61
CA LYS A 350 5.60 4.52 -2.43
C LYS A 350 6.28 3.29 -1.82
N ARG A 351 5.56 2.18 -1.69
CA ARG A 351 6.10 0.93 -1.12
C ARG A 351 7.17 0.28 -1.99
N LEU A 352 6.97 0.22 -3.30
CA LEU A 352 7.97 -0.32 -4.22
C LEU A 352 9.28 0.48 -4.16
N LYS A 353 9.18 1.81 -4.05
CA LYS A 353 10.34 2.70 -3.84
C LYS A 353 11.05 2.43 -2.51
N GLU A 354 10.30 2.38 -1.41
CA GLU A 354 10.84 2.14 -0.07
C GLU A 354 11.58 0.80 0.04
N LYS A 355 11.02 -0.27 -0.54
CA LYS A 355 11.60 -1.62 -0.53
C LYS A 355 12.64 -1.84 -1.65
N LYS A 356 12.87 -0.85 -2.52
CA LYS A 356 13.76 -0.93 -3.69
C LYS A 356 13.48 -2.15 -4.59
N LEU A 357 12.20 -2.53 -4.70
CA LEU A 357 11.81 -3.70 -5.50
C LEU A 357 11.85 -3.33 -6.98
N SER A 358 12.68 -4.03 -7.77
CA SER A 358 12.64 -3.92 -9.22
C SER A 358 11.45 -4.72 -9.73
N VAL A 359 10.30 -4.08 -9.85
CA VAL A 359 9.10 -4.73 -10.37
C VAL A 359 9.16 -4.58 -11.89
N GLY A 360 9.73 -5.57 -12.59
CA GLY A 360 9.57 -5.74 -14.03
C GLY A 360 8.14 -6.15 -14.33
N LEU A 361 7.18 -5.27 -14.02
CA LEU A 361 5.78 -5.45 -14.36
C LEU A 361 5.67 -5.45 -15.88
N ARG A 362 4.84 -6.34 -16.42
CA ARG A 362 4.43 -6.23 -17.82
C ARG A 362 3.66 -4.92 -17.94
N MET A 363 4.28 -3.91 -18.53
CA MET A 363 3.76 -2.53 -18.59
C MET A 363 2.44 -2.42 -19.35
N VAL A 364 2.10 -3.40 -20.21
CA VAL A 364 0.88 -3.40 -21.04
C VAL A 364 -0.39 -3.42 -20.18
N ASP A 365 -0.50 -4.33 -19.21
CA ASP A 365 -1.72 -4.46 -18.40
C ASP A 365 -1.96 -3.25 -17.50
N LEU A 366 -0.87 -2.71 -16.96
CA LEU A 366 -0.87 -1.48 -16.19
C LEU A 366 -1.29 -0.28 -17.04
N GLN A 367 -0.76 -0.15 -18.26
CA GLN A 367 -1.09 0.94 -19.17
C GLN A 367 -2.58 0.92 -19.54
N THR A 368 -3.16 -0.25 -19.79
CA THR A 368 -4.60 -0.36 -20.04
C THR A 368 -5.43 0.15 -18.86
N VAL A 369 -5.06 -0.21 -17.62
CA VAL A 369 -5.74 0.31 -16.41
C VAL A 369 -5.61 1.82 -16.31
N LEU A 370 -4.39 2.35 -16.45
CA LEU A 370 -4.12 3.79 -16.35
C LEU A 370 -4.83 4.58 -17.45
N GLN A 371 -4.92 4.02 -18.66
CA GLN A 371 -5.67 4.64 -19.77
C GLN A 371 -7.17 4.66 -19.49
N LEU A 372 -7.73 3.56 -18.98
CA LEU A 372 -9.14 3.54 -18.56
C LEU A 372 -9.42 4.63 -17.51
N ILE A 373 -8.59 4.70 -16.46
CA ILE A 373 -8.70 5.75 -15.42
C ILE A 373 -8.62 7.15 -16.03
N LEU A 374 -7.68 7.38 -16.95
CA LEU A 374 -7.54 8.66 -17.66
C LEU A 374 -8.80 9.00 -18.45
N ASP A 375 -9.34 8.04 -19.20
CA ASP A 375 -10.51 8.24 -20.04
C ASP A 375 -11.72 8.65 -19.19
N TYR A 376 -11.93 8.02 -18.03
CA TYR A 376 -13.00 8.42 -17.10
C TYR A 376 -12.77 9.80 -16.50
N ILE A 377 -11.58 10.06 -15.97
CA ILE A 377 -11.27 11.37 -15.39
C ILE A 377 -11.47 12.48 -16.43
N ASN A 378 -11.11 12.22 -17.69
CA ASN A 378 -11.30 13.17 -18.78
C ASN A 378 -12.78 13.46 -19.10
N ARG A 379 -13.72 12.58 -18.74
CA ARG A 379 -15.16 12.82 -18.87
C ARG A 379 -15.64 13.82 -17.80
N TYR A 380 -15.23 13.62 -16.55
CA TYR A 380 -15.62 14.47 -15.41
C TYR A 380 -14.74 15.72 -15.23
N VAL A 381 -13.75 15.92 -16.08
CA VAL A 381 -12.72 16.95 -15.87
C VAL A 381 -13.28 18.38 -15.82
N ASP A 382 -14.37 18.63 -16.56
CA ASP A 382 -15.01 19.95 -16.60
C ASP A 382 -15.77 20.23 -15.28
N GLU A 383 -16.37 19.20 -14.68
CA GLU A 383 -17.02 19.26 -13.35
C GLU A 383 -16.03 19.32 -12.20
N LEU A 384 -14.85 18.72 -12.38
CA LEU A 384 -13.73 18.81 -11.43
C LEU A 384 -13.06 20.18 -11.45
N SER A 385 -13.18 20.92 -12.57
CA SER A 385 -12.47 22.19 -12.79
C SER A 385 -12.71 23.27 -11.72
N PRO A 386 -13.89 23.44 -11.11
CA PRO A 386 -14.11 24.45 -10.08
C PRO A 386 -13.38 24.17 -8.77
N PHE A 387 -13.08 22.90 -8.46
CA PHE A 387 -12.48 22.48 -7.19
C PHE A 387 -10.94 22.48 -7.22
N LEU A 388 -10.37 22.97 -8.32
CA LEU A 388 -8.94 23.05 -8.57
C LEU A 388 -8.27 24.09 -7.65
N GLY A 389 -7.28 23.64 -6.86
CA GLY A 389 -6.48 24.51 -6.00
C GLY A 389 -7.12 24.86 -4.64
N GLU A 390 -8.30 24.33 -4.33
CA GLU A 390 -8.93 24.52 -3.02
C GLU A 390 -8.32 23.62 -1.92
N LYS A 391 -7.92 24.23 -0.79
CA LYS A 391 -7.28 23.55 0.36
C LYS A 391 -8.29 22.93 1.34
N THR A 392 -9.37 22.30 0.90
CA THR A 392 -10.54 22.12 1.79
C THR A 392 -10.71 20.72 2.39
N THR A 393 -10.30 19.64 1.72
CA THR A 393 -10.27 18.28 2.30
C THR A 393 -8.86 17.80 2.70
N SER A 394 -8.66 17.42 3.96
CA SER A 394 -7.46 16.70 4.41
C SER A 394 -7.60 15.21 4.06
N ASP A 395 -6.56 14.56 3.52
CA ASP A 395 -6.55 13.11 3.14
C ASP A 395 -7.11 12.19 4.24
N VAL A 396 -6.86 12.56 5.50
CA VAL A 396 -7.40 11.92 6.70
C VAL A 396 -8.93 11.79 6.68
N VAL A 397 -9.65 12.79 6.17
CA VAL A 397 -11.12 12.83 6.15
C VAL A 397 -11.68 11.74 5.25
N TRP A 398 -11.03 11.47 4.12
CA TRP A 398 -11.39 10.38 3.22
C TRP A 398 -11.22 9.02 3.89
N TYR A 399 -10.05 8.78 4.50
CA TYR A 399 -9.76 7.54 5.20
C TYR A 399 -10.71 7.26 6.36
N LEU A 400 -11.20 8.29 7.05
CA LEU A 400 -12.18 8.14 8.12
C LEU A 400 -13.60 7.82 7.64
N LYS A 401 -13.87 8.05 6.36
CA LYS A 401 -15.21 7.94 5.78
C LYS A 401 -15.35 6.71 4.87
N SER A 402 -14.29 6.25 4.24
CA SER A 402 -14.26 5.04 3.40
C SER A 402 -13.64 3.84 4.15
N PRO A 403 -14.15 2.61 3.97
CA PRO A 403 -15.36 2.17 3.27
C PRO A 403 -16.63 2.32 4.14
N GLY A 404 -17.81 2.19 3.52
CA GLY A 404 -19.08 2.03 4.21
C GLY A 404 -19.89 3.30 4.54
N THR A 405 -19.37 4.51 4.29
CA THR A 405 -20.16 5.75 4.42
C THR A 405 -20.58 6.22 3.03
N ALA A 406 -21.88 6.44 2.81
CA ALA A 406 -22.34 7.14 1.62
C ALA A 406 -21.81 8.58 1.71
N LEU A 407 -20.93 8.96 0.78
CA LEU A 407 -20.40 10.31 0.71
C LEU A 407 -21.05 11.02 -0.46
N PRO A 408 -21.39 12.31 -0.29
CA PRO A 408 -21.97 13.07 -1.38
C PRO A 408 -20.95 13.21 -2.50
N GLU A 409 -21.41 13.19 -3.74
CA GLU A 409 -20.61 13.36 -4.95
C GLU A 409 -19.66 14.59 -4.88
N SER A 410 -20.17 15.72 -4.37
CA SER A 410 -19.39 16.93 -4.06
C SER A 410 -18.10 16.69 -3.29
N PHE A 411 -18.07 15.71 -2.39
CA PHE A 411 -16.85 15.36 -1.66
C PHE A 411 -15.77 14.76 -2.58
N PHE A 412 -16.18 13.98 -3.57
CA PHE A 412 -15.26 13.36 -4.53
C PHE A 412 -14.73 14.35 -5.54
N TYR A 413 -15.53 15.35 -5.93
CA TYR A 413 -15.04 16.45 -6.75
C TYR A 413 -13.94 17.26 -6.06
N GLU A 414 -13.96 17.37 -4.72
CA GLU A 414 -12.86 17.97 -3.95
C GLU A 414 -11.66 17.03 -3.73
N LEU A 415 -11.89 15.72 -3.65
CA LEU A 415 -10.86 14.72 -3.33
C LEU A 415 -10.02 14.31 -4.54
N LEU A 416 -10.67 14.01 -5.67
CA LEU A 416 -10.01 13.49 -6.87
C LEU A 416 -8.89 14.40 -7.38
N PRO A 417 -9.04 15.74 -7.46
CA PRO A 417 -7.97 16.64 -7.85
C PRO A 417 -6.68 16.46 -7.03
N LYS A 418 -6.80 16.20 -5.72
CA LYS A 418 -5.65 16.00 -4.82
C LYS A 418 -4.97 14.65 -5.03
N LEU A 419 -5.78 13.61 -5.22
CA LEU A 419 -5.25 12.28 -5.56
C LEU A 419 -4.52 12.32 -6.91
N MET A 420 -5.02 13.11 -7.87
CA MET A 420 -4.37 13.35 -9.16
C MET A 420 -3.06 14.13 -9.02
N GLU A 421 -3.00 15.16 -8.17
CA GLU A 421 -1.73 15.86 -7.87
C GLU A 421 -0.69 14.90 -7.26
N SER A 422 -1.10 13.98 -6.39
CA SER A 422 -0.23 12.91 -5.89
C SER A 422 0.26 12.01 -7.04
N ALA A 423 -0.63 11.71 -8.00
CA ALA A 423 -0.31 10.90 -9.17
C ALA A 423 0.69 11.52 -10.14
N GLU A 424 0.86 12.85 -10.16
CA GLU A 424 1.93 13.51 -10.91
C GLU A 424 3.33 13.07 -10.45
N SER A 425 3.46 12.75 -9.16
CA SER A 425 4.74 12.34 -8.57
C SER A 425 5.12 10.89 -8.88
N TRP A 426 4.24 10.15 -9.59
CA TRP A 426 4.45 8.76 -9.93
C TRP A 426 5.55 8.59 -10.98
N SER A 427 6.65 7.97 -10.59
CA SER A 427 7.78 7.63 -11.46
C SER A 427 7.77 6.17 -11.93
N LEU A 428 7.09 5.29 -11.18
CA LEU A 428 6.94 3.89 -11.56
C LEU A 428 5.74 3.72 -12.49
N PHE A 429 4.66 4.45 -12.24
CA PHE A 429 3.40 4.38 -12.99
C PHE A 429 3.08 5.74 -13.64
N PRO A 430 3.88 6.23 -14.60
CA PRO A 430 3.65 7.57 -15.14
C PRO A 430 2.27 7.67 -15.80
N ILE A 431 1.44 8.56 -15.29
CA ILE A 431 0.11 8.90 -15.80
C ILE A 431 0.08 10.41 -16.08
N TYR A 432 -0.57 10.83 -17.16
CA TYR A 432 -0.56 12.22 -17.57
C TYR A 432 -1.95 12.72 -17.97
N PHE A 433 -2.50 13.63 -17.15
CA PHE A 433 -3.84 14.19 -17.30
C PHE A 433 -3.84 15.43 -18.23
N ASP A 434 -3.62 15.26 -19.54
CA ASP A 434 -3.44 16.38 -20.50
C ASP A 434 -4.59 17.39 -20.51
N ARG A 435 -5.85 16.91 -20.51
CA ARG A 435 -7.03 17.78 -20.54
C ARG A 435 -7.17 18.57 -19.24
N TYR A 436 -6.98 17.91 -18.10
CA TYR A 436 -6.99 18.51 -16.76
C TYR A 436 -5.95 19.63 -16.61
N TYR A 437 -4.70 19.41 -17.06
CA TYR A 437 -3.66 20.45 -16.96
C TYR A 437 -3.87 21.61 -17.92
N LYS A 438 -4.44 21.36 -19.09
CA LYS A 438 -4.83 22.44 -20.01
C LYS A 438 -5.86 23.38 -19.38
N LEU A 439 -6.84 22.84 -18.65
CA LEU A 439 -7.83 23.63 -17.91
C LEU A 439 -7.21 24.43 -16.76
N LEU A 440 -6.15 23.89 -16.12
CA LEU A 440 -5.40 24.57 -15.06
C LEU A 440 -4.49 25.72 -15.51
N GLY A 441 -4.25 25.88 -16.83
CA GLY A 441 -3.29 26.86 -17.33
C GLY A 441 -1.83 26.64 -16.86
N LYS A 442 -1.52 25.46 -16.30
CA LYS A 442 -0.16 25.10 -15.84
C LYS A 442 0.68 24.61 -17.03
N ASN A 443 1.72 25.37 -17.37
CA ASN A 443 2.81 24.94 -18.27
C ASN A 443 3.98 24.38 -17.42
N GLN A 444 3.87 23.18 -16.87
CA GLN A 444 5.05 22.45 -16.38
C GLN A 444 5.49 21.43 -17.43
N ASP A 445 6.80 21.15 -17.49
CA ASP A 445 7.59 20.45 -18.52
C ASP A 445 6.86 19.32 -19.29
N LEU A 446 5.89 19.75 -20.08
CA LEU A 446 4.96 18.96 -20.89
C LEU A 446 5.69 18.03 -21.83
N LYS A 447 6.89 18.46 -22.24
CA LYS A 447 7.72 17.80 -23.22
C LYS A 447 8.53 16.66 -22.58
N ALA A 448 9.18 16.91 -21.45
CA ALA A 448 9.98 15.88 -20.77
C ALA A 448 9.14 14.70 -20.26
N MET A 449 7.93 14.97 -19.77
CA MET A 449 7.02 13.93 -19.28
C MET A 449 6.34 13.16 -20.42
N LYS A 450 5.93 13.84 -21.51
CA LYS A 450 5.45 13.18 -22.74
C LYS A 450 6.54 12.34 -23.38
N ASP A 451 7.78 12.83 -23.40
CA ASP A 451 8.92 12.10 -23.95
C ASP A 451 9.22 10.86 -23.09
N MET A 452 9.15 10.93 -21.75
CA MET A 452 9.37 9.76 -20.88
C MET A 452 8.25 8.71 -20.95
N ALA A 453 6.98 9.13 -21.01
CA ALA A 453 5.86 8.21 -21.20
C ALA A 453 5.89 7.55 -22.59
N ARG A 454 6.21 8.33 -23.63
CA ARG A 454 6.37 7.85 -25.01
C ARG A 454 7.58 6.93 -25.18
N ILE A 455 8.73 7.26 -24.61
CA ILE A 455 9.93 6.40 -24.62
C ILE A 455 9.62 5.06 -23.94
N ARG A 456 8.80 5.04 -22.88
CA ARG A 456 8.38 3.79 -22.24
C ARG A 456 7.35 3.02 -23.08
N LEU A 457 6.39 3.68 -23.73
CA LEU A 457 5.47 3.06 -24.69
C LEU A 457 6.21 2.42 -25.88
N GLU A 458 7.20 3.12 -26.46
CA GLU A 458 8.06 2.60 -27.53
C GLU A 458 8.93 1.40 -27.06
N VAL A 459 9.26 1.33 -25.76
CA VAL A 459 9.89 0.14 -25.15
C VAL A 459 8.87 -1.00 -24.94
N THR A 460 7.59 -0.68 -24.74
CA THR A 460 6.52 -1.65 -24.45
C THR A 460 6.01 -2.35 -25.72
N GLU A 461 5.90 -1.62 -26.85
CA GLU A 461 5.57 -2.20 -28.16
C GLU A 461 6.65 -3.18 -28.67
N ASN A 462 7.89 -3.00 -28.22
CA ASN A 462 8.99 -3.92 -28.55
C ASN A 462 9.06 -5.17 -27.64
N ASP A 463 8.27 -5.21 -26.56
CA ASP A 463 8.18 -6.30 -25.59
C ASP A 463 6.93 -7.19 -25.82
N GLU A 464 6.20 -7.01 -26.93
CA GLU A 464 5.08 -7.90 -27.28
C GLU A 464 5.53 -9.36 -27.46
N LYS A 465 4.97 -10.22 -26.59
CA LYS A 465 5.03 -11.69 -26.58
C LYS A 465 6.42 -12.30 -26.65
N LEU A 466 7.03 -12.46 -25.47
CA LEU A 466 8.18 -13.32 -25.29
C LEU A 466 7.80 -14.81 -25.24
N GLU A 467 7.42 -15.35 -26.39
CA GLU A 467 7.65 -16.77 -26.62
C GLU A 467 9.16 -17.01 -26.71
N MET A 468 9.63 -18.06 -26.02
CA MET A 468 11.02 -18.47 -26.13
C MET A 468 11.33 -18.83 -27.59
N PRO A 469 12.42 -18.32 -28.18
CA PRO A 469 12.78 -18.68 -29.54
C PRO A 469 13.04 -20.19 -29.57
N LYS A 470 12.36 -20.91 -30.46
CA LYS A 470 12.57 -22.36 -30.61
C LYS A 470 13.99 -22.67 -31.07
N TYR A 471 14.60 -21.74 -31.81
CA TYR A 471 15.91 -21.91 -32.43
C TYR A 471 16.84 -20.72 -32.13
N THR A 472 18.06 -21.02 -31.66
CA THR A 472 19.08 -19.99 -31.36
C THR A 472 20.45 -20.37 -31.91
N LEU A 473 21.14 -19.42 -32.53
CA LEU A 473 22.53 -19.54 -33.01
C LEU A 473 23.43 -18.58 -32.24
N PHE A 474 24.49 -19.09 -31.60
CA PHE A 474 25.48 -18.26 -30.93
C PHE A 474 26.70 -18.01 -31.82
N GLU A 475 27.10 -16.74 -31.92
CA GLU A 475 28.35 -16.36 -32.58
C GLU A 475 29.58 -16.72 -31.72
N PRO A 476 30.77 -16.93 -32.32
CA PRO A 476 31.97 -17.34 -31.59
C PRO A 476 32.29 -16.45 -30.39
N ASP A 477 32.17 -15.14 -30.54
CA ASP A 477 32.52 -14.20 -29.48
C ASP A 477 31.46 -14.20 -28.35
N ALA A 478 30.20 -14.56 -28.64
CA ALA A 478 29.16 -14.73 -27.62
C ALA A 478 29.41 -15.99 -26.78
N ILE A 479 29.81 -17.09 -27.44
CA ILE A 479 30.21 -18.34 -26.77
C ILE A 479 31.39 -18.10 -25.85
N LYS A 480 32.41 -17.38 -26.35
CA LYS A 480 33.61 -17.08 -25.57
C LYS A 480 33.30 -16.24 -24.34
N SER A 481 32.51 -15.17 -24.48
CA SER A 481 32.23 -14.23 -23.40
C SER A 481 31.34 -14.82 -22.29
N LYS A 482 30.43 -15.76 -22.61
CA LYS A 482 29.40 -16.23 -21.69
C LYS A 482 29.18 -17.75 -21.71
N LEU A 483 30.26 -18.53 -21.87
CA LEU A 483 30.23 -19.99 -21.97
C LEU A 483 29.42 -20.68 -20.84
N HIS A 484 29.57 -20.20 -19.60
CA HIS A 484 28.90 -20.77 -18.42
C HIS A 484 27.36 -20.63 -18.49
N ILE A 485 26.85 -19.55 -19.07
CA ILE A 485 25.41 -19.30 -19.19
C ILE A 485 24.85 -20.12 -20.35
N ILE A 486 25.57 -20.15 -21.48
CA ILE A 486 25.18 -20.93 -22.66
C ILE A 486 25.09 -22.42 -22.30
N ARG A 487 25.98 -22.92 -21.44
CA ARG A 487 25.88 -24.28 -20.89
C ARG A 487 24.53 -24.51 -20.20
N ALA A 488 24.09 -23.58 -19.35
CA ALA A 488 22.80 -23.69 -18.66
C ALA A 488 21.61 -23.67 -19.64
N VAL A 489 21.70 -22.90 -20.73
CA VAL A 489 20.67 -22.88 -21.79
C VAL A 489 20.61 -24.20 -22.54
N VAL A 490 21.76 -24.75 -22.95
CA VAL A 490 21.81 -26.03 -23.66
C VAL A 490 21.27 -27.16 -22.77
N THR A 491 21.62 -27.17 -21.48
CA THR A 491 21.11 -28.16 -20.52
C THR A 491 19.60 -28.03 -20.26
N SER A 492 18.99 -26.84 -20.45
CA SER A 492 17.55 -26.65 -20.20
C SER A 492 16.65 -27.41 -21.18
N ARG A 493 17.17 -27.73 -22.38
CA ARG A 493 16.45 -28.38 -23.50
C ARG A 493 15.19 -27.64 -23.98
N GLN A 494 14.98 -26.40 -23.54
CA GLN A 494 13.84 -25.58 -23.95
C GLN A 494 14.10 -24.81 -25.26
N ILE A 495 15.35 -24.70 -25.68
CA ILE A 495 15.80 -24.02 -26.90
C ILE A 495 16.70 -24.96 -27.68
N ARG A 496 16.47 -25.11 -28.99
CA ARG A 496 17.42 -25.80 -29.86
C ARG A 496 18.55 -24.86 -30.24
N VAL A 497 19.76 -25.24 -29.88
CA VAL A 497 20.97 -24.44 -30.13
C VAL A 497 21.71 -24.98 -31.34
N PHE A 498 22.05 -24.10 -32.27
CA PHE A 498 22.84 -24.39 -33.45
C PHE A 498 24.21 -23.74 -33.38
N ILE A 499 25.20 -24.46 -33.91
CA ILE A 499 26.58 -23.99 -33.99
C ILE A 499 27.12 -24.29 -35.39
N SER A 500 27.69 -23.28 -36.02
CA SER A 500 28.28 -23.42 -37.35
C SER A 500 29.63 -24.13 -37.28
N LYS A 501 29.98 -24.86 -38.35
CA LYS A 501 31.31 -25.48 -38.51
C LYS A 501 32.43 -24.44 -38.43
N GLU A 502 32.19 -23.22 -38.89
CA GLU A 502 33.17 -22.13 -38.84
C GLU A 502 33.45 -21.69 -37.40
N THR A 503 32.43 -21.66 -36.53
CA THR A 503 32.62 -21.38 -35.10
C THR A 503 33.54 -22.41 -34.46
N ILE A 504 33.37 -23.69 -34.80
CA ILE A 504 34.22 -24.78 -34.31
C ILE A 504 35.65 -24.64 -34.84
N ARG A 505 35.83 -24.43 -36.15
CA ARG A 505 37.15 -24.19 -36.77
C ARG A 505 37.88 -23.00 -36.13
N ARG A 506 37.17 -21.90 -35.85
CA ARG A 506 37.73 -20.72 -35.20
C ARG A 506 38.21 -21.04 -33.79
N PHE A 507 37.40 -21.72 -32.98
CA PHE A 507 37.83 -22.15 -31.65
C PHE A 507 38.97 -23.18 -31.69
N ASP A 508 38.97 -24.10 -32.65
CA ASP A 508 40.03 -25.09 -32.85
C ASP A 508 41.38 -24.45 -33.19
N SER A 509 41.38 -23.37 -33.98
CA SER A 509 42.60 -22.61 -34.27
C SER A 509 43.13 -21.85 -33.05
N LEU A 510 42.25 -21.48 -32.11
CA LEU A 510 42.55 -20.67 -30.93
C LEU A 510 42.84 -21.51 -29.66
N LYS A 511 42.48 -22.80 -29.62
CA LYS A 511 42.59 -23.65 -28.41
C LYS A 511 43.99 -23.80 -27.84
N SER A 512 45.02 -23.61 -28.67
CA SER A 512 46.43 -23.65 -28.25
C SER A 512 46.85 -22.38 -27.51
N LYS A 513 46.24 -21.24 -27.81
CA LYS A 513 46.61 -19.90 -27.30
C LYS A 513 45.63 -19.34 -26.27
N ASP A 514 44.42 -19.87 -26.20
CA ASP A 514 43.33 -19.31 -25.39
C ASP A 514 42.65 -20.40 -24.52
N PRO A 515 42.73 -20.31 -23.18
CA PRO A 515 42.07 -21.24 -22.25
C PRO A 515 40.55 -21.28 -22.39
N ASP A 516 39.91 -20.16 -22.73
CA ASP A 516 38.45 -20.07 -22.91
C ASP A 516 38.03 -20.75 -24.21
N ALA A 517 38.83 -20.60 -25.28
CA ALA A 517 38.62 -21.33 -26.52
C ALA A 517 38.74 -22.84 -26.30
N ARG A 518 39.70 -23.30 -25.51
CA ARG A 518 39.88 -24.72 -25.18
C ARG A 518 38.70 -25.27 -24.37
N SER A 519 38.18 -24.47 -23.44
CA SER A 519 37.00 -24.80 -22.64
C SER A 519 35.72 -24.83 -23.49
N ALA A 520 35.60 -23.91 -24.45
CA ALA A 520 34.53 -23.89 -25.43
C ALA A 520 34.56 -25.14 -26.31
N VAL A 521 35.70 -25.50 -26.92
CA VAL A 521 35.83 -26.73 -27.74
C VAL A 521 35.38 -27.97 -26.96
N ARG A 522 35.85 -28.14 -25.72
CA ARG A 522 35.46 -29.28 -24.88
C ARG A 522 33.95 -29.31 -24.61
N PHE A 523 33.36 -28.17 -24.28
CA PHE A 523 31.91 -28.06 -24.08
C PHE A 523 31.14 -28.43 -25.36
N LEU A 524 31.56 -27.91 -26.52
CA LEU A 524 30.92 -28.19 -27.79
C LEU A 524 31.02 -29.69 -28.13
N GLU A 525 32.19 -30.31 -27.96
CA GLU A 525 32.38 -31.74 -28.18
C GLU A 525 31.51 -32.61 -27.28
N ASP A 526 31.41 -32.27 -25.99
CA ASP A 526 30.60 -33.01 -25.03
C ASP A 526 29.10 -32.85 -25.34
N SER A 527 28.64 -31.64 -25.66
CA SER A 527 27.25 -31.35 -26.01
C SER A 527 26.82 -31.92 -27.37
N MET A 528 27.75 -32.09 -28.31
CA MET A 528 27.50 -32.80 -29.57
C MET A 528 27.34 -34.31 -29.34
N LYS A 529 28.15 -34.92 -28.47
CA LYS A 529 28.04 -36.35 -28.13
C LYS A 529 26.74 -36.68 -27.41
N SER A 530 26.24 -35.76 -26.60
CA SER A 530 24.95 -35.91 -25.88
C SER A 530 23.73 -35.57 -26.74
N ASN A 531 23.91 -35.20 -28.00
CA ASN A 531 22.85 -34.77 -28.93
C ASN A 531 22.06 -33.54 -28.43
N GLU A 532 22.69 -32.68 -27.62
CA GLU A 532 22.09 -31.46 -27.06
C GLU A 532 22.28 -30.23 -27.95
N ILE A 533 23.20 -30.32 -28.94
CA ILE A 533 23.46 -29.29 -29.94
C ILE A 533 23.44 -29.96 -31.32
N GLU A 534 22.67 -29.41 -32.25
CA GLU A 534 22.66 -29.87 -33.65
C GLU A 534 23.74 -29.15 -34.46
N LEU A 535 24.59 -29.92 -35.12
CA LEU A 535 25.67 -29.42 -35.96
C LEU A 535 25.22 -29.35 -37.42
N ILE A 536 25.17 -28.14 -37.97
CA ILE A 536 24.81 -27.93 -39.38
C ILE A 536 26.07 -27.75 -40.21
N SER A 537 26.17 -28.56 -41.27
CA SER A 537 27.27 -28.56 -42.23
C SER A 537 26.96 -27.69 -43.44
N LEU A 538 27.38 -26.42 -43.44
CA LEU A 538 27.38 -25.58 -44.64
C LEU A 538 28.64 -24.69 -44.69
N ASP A 539 29.12 -24.36 -45.89
CA ASP A 539 30.37 -23.63 -46.17
C ASP A 539 30.26 -22.10 -46.04
N GLU A 540 29.18 -21.59 -45.44
CA GLU A 540 28.92 -20.16 -45.39
C GLU A 540 29.38 -19.48 -44.08
N THR A 541 29.88 -18.25 -44.23
CA THR A 541 30.57 -17.49 -43.17
C THR A 541 29.67 -16.53 -42.39
N ARG A 542 28.42 -16.29 -42.82
CA ARG A 542 27.52 -15.31 -42.20
C ARG A 542 26.32 -15.97 -41.51
N SER A 543 26.22 -15.77 -40.19
CA SER A 543 25.15 -16.22 -39.30
C SER A 543 23.73 -15.95 -39.85
N SER A 544 23.54 -14.80 -40.52
CA SER A 544 22.26 -14.38 -41.10
C SER A 544 21.81 -15.22 -42.29
N VAL A 545 22.75 -15.77 -43.08
CA VAL A 545 22.41 -16.60 -44.25
C VAL A 545 22.12 -18.03 -43.81
N LEU A 546 22.87 -18.52 -42.81
CA LEU A 546 22.60 -19.79 -42.14
C LEU A 546 21.19 -19.81 -41.54
N ALA A 547 20.80 -18.75 -40.81
CA ALA A 547 19.45 -18.64 -40.25
C ALA A 547 18.35 -18.67 -41.32
N LYS A 548 18.57 -18.03 -42.49
CA LYS A 548 17.62 -18.06 -43.61
C LYS A 548 17.49 -19.45 -44.22
N SER A 549 18.62 -20.11 -44.50
CA SER A 549 18.64 -21.46 -45.08
C SER A 549 18.01 -22.49 -44.14
N PHE A 550 18.20 -22.34 -42.83
CA PHE A 550 17.62 -23.23 -41.83
C PHE A 550 16.11 -23.04 -41.72
N LEU A 551 15.63 -21.81 -41.55
CA LEU A 551 14.18 -21.57 -41.46
C LEU A 551 13.43 -21.95 -42.74
N SER A 552 14.07 -21.84 -43.92
CA SER A 552 13.47 -22.35 -45.16
C SER A 552 13.31 -23.88 -45.22
N SER A 553 13.92 -24.62 -44.30
CA SER A 553 13.88 -26.09 -44.23
C SER A 553 12.98 -26.64 -43.12
N VAL A 554 12.34 -25.76 -42.33
CA VAL A 554 11.49 -26.12 -41.20
C VAL A 554 10.04 -25.75 -41.51
N GLU A 555 9.07 -26.59 -41.12
CA GLU A 555 7.64 -26.32 -41.26
C GLU A 555 7.10 -25.58 -40.03
N GLY A 556 6.37 -24.47 -40.22
CA GLY A 556 5.69 -23.72 -39.16
C GLY A 556 5.99 -22.22 -39.16
N ASP A 557 5.42 -21.51 -38.18
CA ASP A 557 5.65 -20.08 -37.95
C ASP A 557 6.67 -19.87 -36.83
N ASP A 558 7.92 -20.26 -37.06
CA ASP A 558 8.94 -20.30 -36.00
C ASP A 558 9.90 -19.10 -36.02
N GLU A 559 10.31 -18.68 -34.82
CA GLU A 559 11.29 -17.62 -34.63
C GLU A 559 12.72 -18.18 -34.49
N PHE A 560 13.68 -17.55 -35.18
CA PHE A 560 15.11 -17.84 -35.04
C PHE A 560 15.88 -16.62 -34.54
N LEU A 561 16.73 -16.84 -33.55
CA LEU A 561 17.52 -15.79 -32.93
C LEU A 561 19.02 -16.01 -33.15
N ILE A 562 19.73 -14.98 -33.61
CA ILE A 562 21.19 -14.93 -33.68
C ILE A 562 21.69 -14.11 -32.50
N VAL A 563 22.51 -14.72 -31.64
CA VAL A 563 23.04 -14.12 -30.42
C VAL A 563 24.51 -13.77 -30.60
N THR A 564 24.83 -12.51 -30.34
CA THR A 564 26.16 -11.91 -30.57
C THR A 564 26.79 -11.41 -29.27
N SER A 565 28.11 -11.19 -29.26
CA SER A 565 28.85 -10.71 -28.08
C SER A 565 28.55 -9.26 -27.69
N GLY A 566 27.84 -8.50 -28.52
CA GLY A 566 27.50 -7.11 -28.25
C GLY A 566 26.39 -6.96 -27.19
N ASN A 567 26.14 -5.71 -26.79
CA ASN A 567 25.00 -5.35 -25.94
C ASN A 567 23.84 -4.75 -26.76
N SER A 568 23.76 -5.12 -28.04
CA SER A 568 22.83 -4.55 -29.00
C SER A 568 21.39 -4.96 -28.70
N PRO A 569 20.42 -4.04 -28.84
CA PRO A 569 19.00 -4.39 -28.70
C PRO A 569 18.58 -5.40 -29.77
N ARG A 570 17.50 -6.16 -29.51
CA ARG A 570 16.91 -7.10 -30.46
C ARG A 570 16.57 -6.34 -31.76
N LYS A 571 17.19 -6.73 -32.87
CA LYS A 571 16.99 -6.13 -34.20
C LYS A 571 16.49 -7.19 -35.18
N ARG A 572 15.34 -6.95 -35.82
CA ARG A 572 14.85 -7.82 -36.91
C ARG A 572 15.79 -7.71 -38.11
N LEU A 573 16.31 -8.85 -38.56
CA LEU A 573 17.21 -8.93 -39.71
C LEU A 573 16.47 -9.28 -41.00
N ALA A 574 15.46 -10.14 -40.91
CA ALA A 574 14.68 -10.59 -42.04
C ALA A 574 13.35 -11.19 -41.58
N SER A 575 12.42 -11.27 -42.53
CA SER A 575 11.20 -12.08 -42.41
C SER A 575 10.81 -12.66 -43.74
N THR A 576 10.27 -13.87 -43.70
CA THR A 576 9.50 -14.48 -44.79
C THR A 576 8.03 -14.48 -44.40
N ASP A 577 7.16 -14.99 -45.29
CA ASP A 577 5.71 -15.05 -45.04
C ASP A 577 5.35 -15.87 -43.80
N SER A 578 6.19 -16.81 -43.38
CA SER A 578 6.02 -17.68 -42.21
C SER A 578 7.08 -17.50 -41.11
N HIS A 579 8.26 -16.94 -41.39
CA HIS A 579 9.37 -16.98 -40.44
C HIS A 579 9.97 -15.61 -40.11
N LYS A 580 10.55 -15.47 -38.90
CA LYS A 580 11.20 -14.24 -38.43
C LYS A 580 12.62 -14.51 -37.92
N ILE A 581 13.59 -13.69 -38.35
CA ILE A 581 14.99 -13.77 -37.94
C ILE A 581 15.38 -12.49 -37.19
N TYR A 582 15.94 -12.66 -36.00
CA TYR A 582 16.38 -11.55 -35.15
C TYR A 582 17.88 -11.66 -34.80
N LEU A 583 18.49 -10.52 -34.53
CA LEU A 583 19.82 -10.37 -33.96
C LEU A 583 19.71 -9.77 -32.57
N GLU A 584 20.44 -10.30 -31.59
CA GLU A 584 20.41 -9.76 -30.22
C GLU A 584 21.77 -9.90 -29.52
N GLY A 585 22.04 -8.97 -28.62
CA GLY A 585 23.20 -9.06 -27.73
C GLY A 585 23.02 -10.14 -26.66
N VAL A 586 24.10 -10.85 -26.33
CA VAL A 586 24.07 -11.98 -25.40
C VAL A 586 23.61 -11.60 -23.99
N ASP A 587 23.98 -10.41 -23.50
CA ASP A 587 23.54 -9.91 -22.20
C ASP A 587 22.04 -9.59 -22.21
N LYS A 588 21.53 -8.96 -23.28
CA LYS A 588 20.10 -8.66 -23.44
C LYS A 588 19.25 -9.92 -23.58
N PHE A 589 19.73 -10.91 -24.34
CA PHE A 589 19.10 -12.21 -24.44
C PHE A 589 18.92 -12.87 -23.07
N PHE A 590 19.95 -12.84 -22.21
CA PHE A 590 19.86 -13.44 -20.88
C PHE A 590 18.99 -12.65 -19.89
N GLU A 591 19.07 -11.30 -19.91
CA GLU A 591 18.19 -10.42 -19.15
C GLU A 591 16.72 -10.73 -19.45
N ARG A 592 16.40 -10.87 -20.74
CA ARG A 592 15.04 -11.09 -21.23
C ARG A 592 14.42 -12.40 -20.76
N PHE A 593 15.21 -13.46 -20.62
CA PHE A 593 14.71 -14.77 -20.19
C PHE A 593 14.99 -15.09 -18.71
N SER A 594 15.43 -14.09 -17.92
CA SER A 594 15.75 -14.28 -16.49
C SER A 594 16.71 -15.45 -16.23
N ILE A 595 17.63 -15.71 -17.18
CA ILE A 595 18.62 -16.79 -17.07
C ILE A 595 19.70 -16.30 -16.09
N THR A 596 19.44 -16.50 -14.80
CA THR A 596 20.32 -16.06 -13.72
C THR A 596 21.68 -16.75 -13.79
N GLN A 597 22.73 -16.04 -13.37
CA GLN A 597 24.04 -16.62 -13.09
C GLN A 597 23.92 -17.65 -11.96
N ARG A 598 23.60 -18.91 -12.27
CA ARG A 598 23.96 -20.01 -11.37
C ARG A 598 25.49 -20.09 -11.38
N LYS A 599 26.12 -19.48 -10.38
CA LYS A 599 27.48 -19.85 -9.98
C LYS A 599 27.43 -21.33 -9.60
N GLY A 600 27.85 -22.20 -10.51
CA GLY A 600 28.16 -23.58 -10.17
C GLY A 600 29.28 -23.61 -9.12
N PRO A 601 29.39 -24.69 -8.33
CA PRO A 601 30.46 -24.81 -7.36
C PRO A 601 31.81 -24.86 -8.10
N VAL A 602 32.78 -24.11 -7.57
CA VAL A 602 34.21 -24.24 -7.92
C VAL A 602 34.73 -25.55 -7.38
#